data_AF-A0AAX0YX74-F1
#
_entry.id   AF-A0AAX0YX74-F1
#
_cell.length_a   1.000
_cell.length_b   1.000
_cell.length_c   1.000
_cell.angle_alpha   90.00
_cell.angle_beta   90.00
_cell.angle_gamma   90.00
#
_symmetry.space_group_name_H-M   'P 1'
#
loop_
_entity.id
_entity.type
_entity.pdbx_description
1 polymer ?
#
loop_
_entity_poly.entity_id
_entity_poly.type
_entity_poly.pdbx_seq_one_letter_code
_entity_poly.pdbx_strand_id
1 'polypeptide(L)'
;MRSLKWKLMVHSMLVFSFLSSVCFNLAYAYDINSASSSVITSTQAYIDHQTKVLQPEQNIVYHPTLGYMDYQQIWCNDDQLSIMSKYQHFINHVCLERGGILTKNWCALSDTRQPLFYTFIANYDSSCRGNQATIVHITEMMPNTNNDANIAREWMKVAQSLGF
;
A
#
# COMPACT_ATOMS: atom_id res chain seq x y z
N MET A 1 -38.85 13.95 46.17
CA MET A 1 -39.21 14.24 44.77
C MET A 1 -38.11 15.12 44.15
N ARG A 2 -37.43 14.65 43.09
CA ARG A 2 -36.42 15.47 42.38
C ARG A 2 -37.12 16.58 41.59
N SER A 3 -36.59 17.81 41.65
CA SER A 3 -37.21 18.98 41.04
C SER A 3 -37.27 18.88 39.51
N LEU A 4 -38.27 19.51 38.89
CA LEU A 4 -38.44 19.55 37.43
C LEU A 4 -37.18 20.09 36.73
N LYS A 5 -36.49 21.06 37.36
CA LYS A 5 -35.23 21.63 36.88
C LYS A 5 -34.10 20.59 36.81
N TRP A 6 -34.02 19.67 37.78
CA TRP A 6 -33.03 18.59 37.78
C TRP A 6 -33.23 17.61 36.62
N LYS A 7 -34.49 17.23 36.33
CA LYS A 7 -34.81 16.33 35.22
C LYS A 7 -34.49 16.96 33.87
N LEU A 8 -34.82 18.24 33.69
CA LEU A 8 -34.51 19.00 32.47
C LEU A 8 -33.00 19.11 32.23
N MET A 9 -32.22 19.40 33.27
CA MET A 9 -30.76 19.52 33.17
C MET A 9 -30.10 18.19 32.79
N VAL A 10 -30.53 17.08 33.37
CA VAL A 10 -30.03 15.74 33.04
C VAL A 10 -30.39 15.32 31.62
N HIS A 11 -31.63 15.59 31.17
CA HIS A 11 -32.02 15.31 29.79
C HIS A 11 -31.25 16.16 28.78
N SER A 12 -31.05 17.46 29.04
CA SER A 12 -30.23 18.31 28.18
C SER A 12 -28.78 17.80 28.10
N MET A 13 -28.17 17.38 29.22
CA MET A 13 -26.81 16.81 29.19
C MET A 13 -26.73 15.50 28.41
N LEU A 14 -27.72 14.62 28.54
CA LEU A 14 -27.77 13.36 27.79
C LEU A 14 -27.95 13.58 26.29
N VAL A 15 -28.80 14.53 25.89
CA VAL A 15 -28.99 14.87 24.47
C VAL A 15 -27.72 15.51 23.89
N PHE A 16 -27.04 16.36 24.67
CA PHE A 16 -25.78 16.99 24.22
C PHE A 16 -24.64 15.98 24.05
N SER A 17 -24.55 14.98 24.93
CA SER A 17 -23.56 13.91 24.82
C SER A 17 -23.87 12.91 23.69
N PHE A 18 -25.15 12.68 23.39
CA PHE A 18 -25.54 11.87 22.24
C PHE A 18 -25.24 12.60 20.91
N LEU A 19 -25.59 13.89 20.81
CA LEU A 19 -25.30 14.71 19.63
C LEU A 19 -23.80 14.87 19.39
N SER A 20 -23.00 15.07 20.44
CA SER A 20 -21.54 15.17 20.28
C SER A 20 -20.96 13.85 19.78
N SER A 21 -21.37 12.71 20.35
CA SER A 21 -20.91 11.38 19.91
C SER A 21 -21.23 11.11 18.43
N VAL A 22 -22.42 11.47 17.96
CA VAL A 22 -22.79 11.31 16.54
C VAL A 22 -21.93 12.19 15.63
N CYS A 23 -21.67 13.45 16.01
CA CYS A 23 -20.80 14.35 15.25
C CYS A 23 -19.35 13.85 15.19
N PHE A 24 -18.80 13.31 16.27
CA PHE A 24 -17.44 12.74 16.28
C PHE A 24 -17.33 11.51 15.37
N ASN A 25 -18.32 10.63 15.38
CA ASN A 25 -18.33 9.45 14.52
C ASN A 25 -18.45 9.81 13.02
N LEU A 26 -19.26 10.81 12.68
CA LEU A 26 -19.40 11.30 11.31
C LEU A 26 -18.12 11.98 10.80
N ALA A 27 -17.49 12.82 11.64
CA ALA A 27 -16.22 13.46 11.29
C ALA A 27 -15.10 12.43 11.07
N TYR A 28 -15.00 11.43 11.96
CA TYR A 28 -14.03 10.35 11.85
C TYR A 28 -14.24 9.47 10.60
N ALA A 29 -15.50 9.13 10.29
CA ALA A 29 -15.83 8.39 9.08
C ALA A 29 -15.54 9.18 7.79
N TYR A 30 -15.78 10.49 7.80
CA TYR A 30 -15.45 11.38 6.68
C TYR A 30 -13.92 11.51 6.49
N ASP A 31 -13.16 11.64 7.57
CA ASP A 31 -11.69 11.69 7.52
C ASP A 31 -11.11 10.38 6.97
N ILE A 32 -11.61 9.23 7.41
CA ILE A 32 -11.19 7.91 6.88
C ILE A 32 -11.52 7.78 5.38
N ASN A 33 -12.73 8.17 4.97
CA ASN A 33 -13.15 8.08 3.57
C ASN A 33 -12.38 9.05 2.66
N SER A 34 -12.06 10.26 3.15
CA SER A 34 -11.27 11.24 2.40
C SER A 34 -9.78 10.88 2.34
N ALA A 35 -9.20 10.40 3.45
CA ALA A 35 -7.84 9.91 3.51
C ALA A 35 -7.67 8.69 2.60
N SER A 36 -8.54 7.67 2.70
CA SER A 36 -8.52 6.51 1.81
C SER A 36 -8.70 6.87 0.34
N SER A 37 -9.61 7.80 0.00
CA SER A 37 -9.77 8.26 -1.38
C SER A 37 -8.54 8.98 -1.92
N SER A 38 -7.86 9.78 -1.09
CA SER A 38 -6.62 10.47 -1.49
C SER A 38 -5.44 9.50 -1.61
N VAL A 39 -5.36 8.48 -0.75
CA VAL A 39 -4.40 7.36 -0.87
C VAL A 39 -4.63 6.55 -2.13
N ILE A 40 -5.86 6.19 -2.44
CA ILE A 40 -6.21 5.48 -3.66
C ILE A 40 -5.83 6.32 -4.89
N THR A 41 -6.10 7.62 -4.87
CA THR A 41 -5.80 8.52 -5.99
C THR A 41 -4.30 8.73 -6.18
N SER A 42 -3.53 8.92 -5.11
CA SER A 42 -2.07 9.08 -5.20
C SER A 42 -1.37 7.79 -5.62
N THR A 43 -1.89 6.65 -5.15
CA THR A 43 -1.38 5.33 -5.51
C THR A 43 -1.73 5.02 -6.97
N GLN A 44 -2.96 5.30 -7.40
CA GLN A 44 -3.35 5.18 -8.80
C GLN A 44 -2.55 6.14 -9.70
N ALA A 45 -2.27 7.37 -9.29
CA ALA A 45 -1.42 8.29 -10.04
C ALA A 45 0.04 7.81 -10.13
N TYR A 46 0.56 7.19 -9.07
CA TYR A 46 1.89 6.57 -9.07
C TYR A 46 1.91 5.37 -10.02
N ILE A 47 0.93 4.48 -9.93
CA ILE A 47 0.75 3.35 -10.84
C ILE A 47 0.59 3.84 -12.27
N ASP A 48 -0.29 4.80 -12.56
CA ASP A 48 -0.52 5.37 -13.88
C ASP A 48 0.75 6.03 -14.45
N HIS A 49 1.56 6.67 -13.61
CA HIS A 49 2.86 7.20 -14.01
C HIS A 49 3.84 6.07 -14.36
N GLN A 50 3.85 4.98 -13.61
CA GLN A 50 4.70 3.81 -13.87
C GLN A 50 4.19 2.95 -15.05
N THR A 51 2.89 3.00 -15.38
CA THR A 51 2.22 2.05 -16.31
C THR A 51 1.75 2.64 -17.62
N LYS A 52 1.78 3.97 -17.78
CA LYS A 52 1.43 4.63 -19.05
C LYS A 52 2.31 4.22 -20.24
N VAL A 53 3.34 3.41 -20.02
CA VAL A 53 4.13 2.76 -21.06
C VAL A 53 3.97 1.25 -20.93
N LEU A 54 2.90 0.71 -21.55
CA LEU A 54 2.66 -0.70 -21.86
C LEU A 54 2.34 -1.65 -20.68
N GLN A 55 1.05 -1.89 -20.38
CA GLN A 55 0.34 -3.19 -20.57
C GLN A 55 -1.02 -3.24 -19.84
N PRO A 56 -2.01 -4.01 -20.33
CA PRO A 56 -3.43 -3.81 -19.99
C PRO A 56 -3.94 -4.48 -18.71
N GLU A 57 -3.15 -5.30 -18.01
CA GLU A 57 -3.67 -6.10 -16.88
C GLU A 57 -2.70 -6.09 -15.71
N GLN A 58 -2.80 -5.06 -14.86
CA GLN A 58 -2.18 -5.09 -13.54
C GLN A 58 -3.24 -5.46 -12.52
N ASN A 59 -3.12 -6.66 -11.94
CA ASN A 59 -3.88 -7.02 -10.75
C ASN A 59 -3.25 -6.31 -9.57
N ILE A 60 -3.95 -5.33 -9.01
CA ILE A 60 -3.51 -4.57 -7.85
C ILE A 60 -4.44 -4.90 -6.70
N VAL A 61 -3.87 -5.39 -5.60
CA VAL A 61 -4.60 -5.74 -4.38
C VAL A 61 -4.13 -4.84 -3.26
N TYR A 62 -5.07 -4.07 -2.69
CA TYR A 62 -4.79 -3.15 -1.60
C TYR A 62 -5.25 -3.75 -0.27
N HIS A 63 -4.35 -3.78 0.72
CA HIS A 63 -4.64 -4.26 2.08
C HIS A 63 -4.46 -3.13 3.10
N PRO A 64 -5.42 -2.18 3.19
CA PRO A 64 -5.25 -0.97 4.01
C PRO A 64 -5.03 -1.24 5.50
N THR A 65 -5.58 -2.32 6.05
CA THR A 65 -5.35 -2.72 7.45
C THR A 65 -3.99 -3.37 7.67
N LEU A 66 -3.45 -4.07 6.66
CA LEU A 66 -2.14 -4.72 6.73
C LEU A 66 -0.99 -3.81 6.26
N GLY A 67 -1.32 -2.70 5.61
CA GLY A 67 -0.39 -1.64 5.27
C GLY A 67 0.41 -1.83 4.00
N TYR A 68 -0.03 -2.71 3.12
CA TYR A 68 0.69 -3.00 1.88
C TYR A 68 -0.24 -3.03 0.67
N MET A 69 0.40 -2.95 -0.49
CA MET A 69 -0.21 -3.23 -1.77
C MET A 69 0.61 -4.25 -2.54
N ASP A 70 -0.09 -5.15 -3.22
CA ASP A 70 0.50 -6.13 -4.13
C ASP A 70 0.10 -5.77 -5.55
N TYR A 71 1.06 -5.76 -6.46
CA TYR A 71 0.78 -5.60 -7.87
C TYR A 71 1.72 -6.42 -8.75
N GLN A 72 1.24 -6.64 -9.97
CA GLN A 72 1.92 -7.43 -10.98
C GLN A 72 2.24 -6.57 -12.19
N GLN A 73 3.43 -6.77 -12.75
CA GLN A 73 3.83 -6.16 -14.01
C GLN A 73 4.31 -7.23 -14.97
N ILE A 74 3.68 -7.31 -16.15
CA ILE A 74 4.05 -8.27 -17.19
C ILE A 74 5.08 -7.61 -18.10
N TRP A 75 6.20 -8.28 -18.34
CA TRP A 75 7.26 -7.88 -19.24
C TRP A 75 7.36 -8.88 -20.40
N CYS A 76 7.11 -8.39 -21.61
CA CYS A 76 7.26 -9.15 -22.85
C CYS A 76 8.71 -9.03 -23.34
N ASN A 77 9.42 -10.16 -23.51
CA ASN A 77 10.83 -10.11 -23.88
C ASN A 77 11.26 -11.33 -24.70
N ASP A 78 12.38 -11.17 -25.43
CA ASP A 78 12.88 -12.15 -26.39
C ASP A 78 13.92 -13.14 -25.79
N ASP A 79 14.53 -12.82 -24.63
CA ASP A 79 15.61 -13.61 -24.00
C ASP A 79 15.61 -13.55 -22.46
N GLN A 80 15.49 -14.70 -21.78
CA GLN A 80 15.45 -14.84 -20.32
C GLN A 80 16.68 -14.29 -19.57
N LEU A 81 17.89 -14.46 -20.10
CA LEU A 81 19.10 -13.97 -19.42
C LEU A 81 19.14 -12.44 -19.41
N SER A 82 18.75 -11.83 -20.53
CA SER A 82 18.56 -10.39 -20.63
C SER A 82 17.50 -9.87 -19.64
N ILE A 83 16.42 -10.63 -19.40
CA ILE A 83 15.34 -10.26 -18.48
C ILE A 83 15.85 -10.14 -17.05
N MET A 84 16.56 -11.16 -16.55
CA MET A 84 17.05 -11.15 -15.17
C MET A 84 17.99 -9.96 -14.93
N SER A 85 18.88 -9.67 -15.88
CA SER A 85 19.80 -8.53 -15.77
C SER A 85 19.07 -7.19 -15.78
N LYS A 86 18.08 -7.02 -16.68
CA LYS A 86 17.27 -5.79 -16.75
C LYS A 86 16.43 -5.59 -15.50
N TYR A 87 15.82 -6.65 -14.99
CA TYR A 87 15.06 -6.62 -13.74
C TYR A 87 15.93 -6.22 -12.56
N GLN A 88 17.08 -6.89 -12.38
CA GLN A 88 17.99 -6.58 -11.28
C GLN A 88 18.46 -5.13 -11.34
N HIS A 89 18.79 -4.64 -12.53
CA HIS A 89 19.18 -3.25 -12.71
C HIS A 89 18.05 -2.28 -12.35
N PHE A 90 16.83 -2.53 -12.85
CA PHE A 90 15.66 -1.71 -12.58
C PHE A 90 15.32 -1.67 -11.08
N ILE A 91 15.17 -2.82 -10.44
CA ILE A 91 14.80 -2.89 -9.01
C ILE A 91 15.89 -2.30 -8.12
N ASN A 92 17.17 -2.51 -8.45
CA ASN A 92 18.25 -1.88 -7.71
C ASN A 92 18.21 -0.35 -7.85
N HIS A 93 17.97 0.17 -9.06
CA HIS A 93 17.81 1.61 -9.28
C HIS A 93 16.66 2.19 -8.46
N VAL A 94 15.47 1.57 -8.53
CA VAL A 94 14.29 2.00 -7.76
C VAL A 94 14.56 1.95 -6.25
N CYS A 95 15.24 0.91 -5.77
CA CYS A 95 15.58 0.80 -4.35
C CYS A 95 16.52 1.93 -3.90
N LEU A 96 17.56 2.23 -4.70
CA LEU A 96 18.51 3.29 -4.42
C LEU A 96 17.87 4.68 -4.44
N GLU A 97 17.00 4.97 -5.42
CA GLU A 97 16.26 6.23 -5.49
C GLU A 97 15.36 6.46 -4.27
N ARG A 98 14.87 5.38 -3.66
CA ARG A 98 14.09 5.41 -2.41
C ARG A 98 14.97 5.40 -1.14
N GLY A 99 16.29 5.57 -1.28
CA GLY A 99 17.24 5.61 -0.16
C GLY A 99 17.51 4.25 0.50
N GLY A 100 17.15 3.16 -0.18
CA GLY A 100 17.29 1.80 0.31
C GLY A 100 18.49 1.04 -0.24
N ILE A 101 18.73 -0.12 0.34
CA ILE A 101 19.68 -1.13 -0.13
C ILE A 101 18.90 -2.39 -0.46
N LEU A 102 19.11 -2.90 -1.68
CA LEU A 102 18.51 -4.14 -2.12
C LEU A 102 19.33 -5.32 -1.58
N THR A 103 18.70 -6.19 -0.81
CA THR A 103 19.27 -7.46 -0.34
C THR A 103 18.34 -8.61 -0.73
N LYS A 104 18.82 -9.49 -1.62
CA LYS A 104 18.00 -10.52 -2.25
C LYS A 104 16.79 -9.88 -2.97
N ASN A 105 15.59 -10.16 -2.50
CA ASN A 105 14.32 -9.69 -3.05
C ASN A 105 13.73 -8.52 -2.27
N TRP A 106 14.43 -8.03 -1.24
CA TRP A 106 13.96 -6.99 -0.34
C TRP A 106 14.72 -5.70 -0.53
N CYS A 107 13.99 -4.60 -0.69
CA CYS A 107 14.53 -3.27 -0.52
C CYS A 107 14.21 -2.77 0.89
N ALA A 108 15.21 -2.26 1.59
CA ALA A 108 15.03 -1.66 2.91
C ALA A 108 15.81 -0.37 3.06
N LEU A 109 15.30 0.58 3.85
CA LEU A 109 16.00 1.83 4.14
C LEU A 109 17.40 1.55 4.69
N SER A 110 18.39 2.26 4.15
CA SER A 110 19.80 2.05 4.48
C SER A 110 20.09 2.23 5.97
N ASP A 111 19.43 3.21 6.60
CA ASP A 111 19.73 3.61 7.99
C ASP A 111 18.93 2.80 9.02
N THR A 112 17.64 2.59 8.76
CA THR A 112 16.71 1.99 9.74
C THR A 112 16.45 0.52 9.49
N ARG A 113 16.87 -0.02 8.34
CA ARG A 113 16.47 -1.34 7.82
C ARG A 113 14.96 -1.56 7.81
N GLN A 114 14.18 -0.50 7.62
CA GLN A 114 12.74 -0.64 7.43
C GLN A 114 12.47 -1.23 6.04
N PRO A 115 11.65 -2.31 5.92
CA PRO A 115 11.31 -2.87 4.61
C PRO A 115 10.46 -1.87 3.83
N LEU A 116 10.90 -1.56 2.62
CA LEU A 116 10.19 -0.67 1.69
C LEU A 116 9.29 -1.49 0.76
N PHE A 117 9.88 -2.48 0.10
CA PHE A 117 9.17 -3.38 -0.80
C PHE A 117 9.88 -4.73 -0.94
N TYR A 118 9.10 -5.74 -1.27
CA TYR A 118 9.53 -7.06 -1.70
C TYR A 118 9.20 -7.24 -3.18
N THR A 119 10.07 -7.91 -3.92
CA THR A 119 9.83 -8.17 -5.32
C THR A 119 10.49 -9.45 -5.81
N PHE A 120 9.79 -10.17 -6.69
CA PHE A 120 10.32 -11.36 -7.34
C PHE A 120 9.78 -11.51 -8.76
N ILE A 121 10.49 -12.31 -9.54
CA ILE A 121 10.12 -12.66 -10.90
C ILE A 121 9.51 -14.07 -10.91
N ALA A 122 8.45 -14.27 -11.68
CA ALA A 122 7.94 -15.58 -12.07
C ALA A 122 7.73 -15.67 -13.58
N ASN A 123 7.64 -16.91 -14.10
CA ASN A 123 7.27 -17.13 -15.49
C ASN A 123 5.78 -16.81 -15.66
N TYR A 124 5.43 -16.18 -16.78
CA TYR A 124 4.03 -15.97 -17.16
C TYR A 124 3.66 -16.99 -18.24
N ASP A 125 2.64 -17.81 -17.97
CA ASP A 125 2.24 -18.93 -18.84
C ASP A 125 1.65 -18.50 -20.20
N SER A 126 1.52 -17.19 -20.43
CA SER A 126 1.08 -16.62 -21.70
C SER A 126 2.25 -16.06 -22.49
N SER A 127 2.20 -16.17 -23.82
CA SER A 127 3.20 -15.58 -24.71
C SER A 127 2.79 -14.18 -25.17
N CYS A 128 3.73 -13.24 -25.15
CA CYS A 128 3.54 -11.94 -25.78
C CYS A 128 3.80 -12.04 -27.29
N ARG A 129 2.74 -12.22 -28.09
CA ARG A 129 2.83 -12.28 -29.58
C ARG A 129 3.91 -13.28 -30.08
N GLY A 130 4.08 -14.40 -29.39
CA GLY A 130 5.09 -15.42 -29.71
C GLY A 130 6.37 -15.38 -28.86
N ASN A 131 6.58 -14.31 -28.07
CA ASN A 131 7.74 -14.18 -27.19
C ASN A 131 7.38 -14.60 -25.76
N GLN A 132 8.39 -15.01 -24.98
CA GLN A 132 8.18 -15.33 -23.58
C GLN A 132 7.78 -14.08 -22.79
N ALA A 133 6.86 -14.27 -21.86
CA ALA A 133 6.46 -13.23 -20.93
C ALA A 133 6.93 -13.58 -19.54
N THR A 134 7.23 -12.54 -18.78
CA THR A 134 7.69 -12.64 -17.41
C THR A 134 6.79 -11.77 -16.56
N ILE A 135 6.41 -12.25 -15.37
CA ILE A 135 5.64 -11.46 -14.42
C ILE A 135 6.55 -11.05 -13.26
N VAL A 136 6.52 -9.76 -12.95
CA VAL A 136 7.20 -9.17 -11.81
C VAL A 136 6.14 -8.90 -10.75
N HIS A 137 6.29 -9.52 -9.60
CA HIS A 137 5.47 -9.27 -8.43
C HIS A 137 6.15 -8.25 -7.54
N ILE A 138 5.39 -7.27 -7.09
CA ILE A 138 5.85 -6.23 -6.15
C ILE A 138 4.84 -6.13 -5.02
N THR A 139 5.34 -6.26 -3.79
CA THR A 139 4.61 -6.06 -2.55
C THR A 139 5.26 -4.90 -1.82
N GLU A 140 4.58 -3.77 -1.66
CA GLU A 140 5.17 -2.59 -1.04
C GLU A 140 4.30 -1.94 0.02
N MET A 141 4.96 -1.26 0.97
CA MET A 141 4.26 -0.48 1.99
C MET A 141 3.41 0.61 1.34
N MET A 142 2.19 0.82 1.83
CA MET A 142 1.31 1.84 1.26
C MET A 142 1.91 3.26 1.42
N PRO A 143 1.98 4.07 0.35
CA PRO A 143 2.70 5.36 0.34
C PRO A 143 2.22 6.37 1.39
N ASN A 144 0.94 6.32 1.77
CA ASN A 144 0.31 7.28 2.68
C ASN A 144 0.12 6.75 4.10
N THR A 145 0.65 5.57 4.43
CA THR A 145 0.49 4.95 5.75
C THR A 145 1.77 4.89 6.57
N ASN A 146 2.88 5.44 6.04
CA ASN A 146 4.16 5.60 6.75
C ASN A 146 3.98 6.19 8.16
N ASN A 147 3.14 7.22 8.28
CA ASN A 147 2.96 7.94 9.54
C ASN A 147 2.04 7.23 10.54
N ASP A 148 1.38 6.14 10.14
CA ASP A 148 0.54 5.34 11.04
C ASP A 148 1.35 4.19 11.64
N ALA A 149 1.65 4.31 12.94
CA ALA A 149 2.45 3.34 13.68
C ALA A 149 1.80 1.94 13.76
N ASN A 150 0.47 1.84 13.68
CA ASN A 150 -0.19 0.54 13.63
C ASN A 150 -0.01 -0.10 12.26
N ILE A 151 -0.19 0.67 11.19
CA ILE A 151 -0.03 0.18 9.83
C ILE A 151 1.42 -0.24 9.57
N ALA A 152 2.40 0.57 10.01
CA ALA A 152 3.81 0.21 9.94
C ALA A 152 4.13 -1.09 10.70
N ARG A 153 3.47 -1.33 11.85
CA ARG A 153 3.63 -2.56 12.63
C ARG A 153 3.05 -3.77 11.92
N GLU A 154 1.85 -3.65 11.33
CA GLU A 154 1.24 -4.75 10.57
C GLU A 154 2.04 -5.06 9.31
N TRP A 155 2.52 -4.05 8.59
CA TRP A 155 3.43 -4.24 7.46
C TRP A 155 4.68 -5.01 7.86
N MET A 156 5.31 -4.65 8.98
CA MET A 156 6.50 -5.36 9.48
C MET A 156 6.21 -6.85 9.74
N LYS A 157 5.04 -7.21 10.28
CA LYS A 157 4.67 -8.62 10.48
C LYS A 157 4.53 -9.36 9.15
N VAL A 158 3.92 -8.71 8.15
CA VAL A 158 3.80 -9.26 6.79
C VAL A 158 5.20 -9.46 6.20
N ALA A 159 6.07 -8.46 6.29
CA ALA A 159 7.44 -8.55 5.80
C ALA A 159 8.22 -9.70 6.43
N GLN A 160 8.12 -9.88 7.75
CA GLN A 160 8.72 -11.01 8.46
C GLN A 160 8.16 -12.36 7.98
N SER A 161 6.84 -12.46 7.74
CA SER A 161 6.23 -13.69 7.22
C SER A 161 6.70 -14.06 5.82
N LEU A 162 7.16 -13.07 5.05
CA LEU A 162 7.73 -13.18 3.72
C LEU A 162 9.28 -13.32 3.74
N GLY A 163 9.89 -13.38 4.93
CA GLY A 163 11.32 -13.65 5.11
C GLY A 163 12.23 -12.42 5.04
N PHE A 164 11.72 -11.22 5.37
CA PHE A 164 12.53 -10.05 5.71
C PHE A 164 13.32 -10.26 7.00
#